data_AF-A0A182NYV6-F1
#
_entry.id   AF-A0A182NYV6-F1
#
_cell.length_a   1.000
_cell.length_b   1.000
_cell.length_c   1.000
_cell.angle_alpha   90.00
_cell.angle_beta   90.00
_cell.angle_gamma   90.00
#
_symmetry.space_group_name_H-M   'P 1'
#
loop_
_entity.id
_entity.type
_entity.pdbx_description
1 polymer ?
#
loop_
_entity_poly.entity_id
_entity_poly.type
_entity_poly.pdbx_seq_one_letter_code
_entity_poly.pdbx_strand_id
1 'polypeptide(L)'
;AQSVRGAAVLNVETKKCARNPNKSSPLTHLPDYTFMDGRVTPFGANQKKRILQQREIAKQIVTLSKEMDFAIERNNRINADAEHVRQKLLGEKLKPK
;
A
#
# COMPACT_ATOMS: atom_id res chain seq x y z
N ALA A 1 24.27 -2.80 -36.47
CA ALA A 1 23.62 -1.54 -36.08
C ALA A 1 22.48 -1.84 -35.11
N GLN A 2 22.74 -1.82 -33.81
CA GLN A 2 21.70 -2.02 -32.79
C GLN A 2 20.97 -0.70 -32.56
N SER A 3 19.71 -0.63 -32.95
CA SER A 3 18.83 0.52 -32.76
C SER A 3 18.43 0.61 -31.29
N VAL A 4 19.13 1.46 -30.54
CA VAL A 4 18.78 1.90 -29.19
C VAL A 4 17.52 2.77 -29.28
N ARG A 5 16.33 2.15 -29.33
CA ARG A 5 15.05 2.86 -29.24
C ARG A 5 14.34 2.42 -27.98
N GLY A 6 14.24 3.33 -27.02
CA GLY A 6 13.32 3.17 -25.89
C GLY A 6 13.77 3.74 -24.55
N ALA A 7 15.00 4.25 -24.43
CA ALA A 7 15.39 5.06 -23.28
C ALA A 7 14.74 6.45 -23.40
N ALA A 8 13.44 6.53 -23.10
CA ALA A 8 12.80 7.80 -22.81
C ALA A 8 13.45 8.32 -21.52
N VAL A 9 14.39 9.24 -21.71
CA VAL A 9 14.99 10.10 -20.70
C VAL A 9 13.85 10.54 -19.77
N LEU A 10 13.96 10.17 -18.50
CA LEU A 10 13.08 10.67 -17.45
C LEU A 10 13.29 12.18 -17.41
N ASN A 11 12.36 12.94 -17.98
CA ASN A 11 12.39 14.40 -17.97
C ASN A 11 12.44 14.87 -16.52
N VAL A 12 13.57 15.50 -16.17
CA VAL A 12 13.91 16.04 -14.84
C VAL A 12 12.88 17.10 -14.35
N GLU A 13 12.02 17.58 -15.25
CA GLU A 13 11.02 18.62 -15.01
C GLU A 13 9.59 18.12 -14.71
N THR A 14 9.20 16.91 -15.14
CA THR A 14 7.83 16.39 -14.94
C THR A 14 7.74 15.47 -13.72
N LYS A 15 7.91 16.02 -12.52
CA LYS A 15 8.17 15.27 -11.28
C LYS A 15 7.02 14.39 -10.72
N LYS A 16 5.83 14.29 -11.33
CA LYS A 16 4.70 13.53 -10.74
C LYS A 16 3.69 12.89 -11.72
N CYS A 17 4.02 12.74 -13.00
CA CYS A 17 3.05 12.20 -13.98
C CYS A 17 3.37 10.74 -14.36
N ALA A 18 2.33 9.92 -14.55
CA ALA A 18 2.48 8.56 -15.05
C ALA A 18 3.06 8.57 -16.47
N ARG A 19 3.92 7.58 -16.79
CA ARG A 19 4.56 7.43 -18.12
C ARG A 19 3.56 7.48 -19.28
N ASN A 20 2.37 6.93 -19.08
CA ASN A 20 1.26 7.09 -20.00
C ASN A 20 0.27 8.11 -19.41
N PRO A 21 0.02 9.25 -20.08
CA PRO A 21 -0.89 10.29 -19.58
C PRO A 21 -2.34 9.80 -19.43
N ASN A 22 -2.73 8.77 -20.19
CA ASN A 22 -4.06 8.15 -20.13
C ASN A 22 -4.20 7.12 -18.99
N LYS A 23 -3.17 6.92 -18.17
CA LYS A 23 -3.18 5.89 -17.12
C LYS A 23 -3.72 6.41 -15.79
N SER A 24 -3.26 7.59 -15.37
CA SER A 24 -3.63 8.23 -14.12
C SER A 24 -3.37 9.71 -14.27
N SER A 25 -4.44 10.46 -14.48
CA SER A 25 -4.42 11.90 -14.71
C SER A 25 -5.82 12.46 -14.45
N PRO A 26 -5.96 13.73 -14.03
CA PRO A 26 -7.26 14.41 -13.98
C PRO A 26 -8.10 14.22 -15.24
N LEU A 27 -7.46 14.19 -16.43
CA LEU A 27 -8.10 13.91 -17.73
C LEU A 27 -8.89 12.59 -17.75
N THR A 28 -8.47 11.58 -16.98
CA THR A 28 -9.06 10.23 -17.00
C THR A 28 -9.95 9.91 -15.80
N HIS A 29 -9.92 10.78 -14.78
CA HIS A 29 -10.65 10.60 -13.52
C HIS A 29 -11.87 11.52 -13.44
N LEU A 30 -11.83 12.69 -14.07
CA LEU A 30 -12.95 13.61 -14.16
C LEU A 30 -13.99 13.13 -15.20
N PRO A 31 -15.26 13.53 -15.04
CA PRO A 31 -16.29 13.20 -16.02
C PRO A 31 -16.11 14.01 -17.31
N ASP A 32 -16.41 13.39 -18.45
CA ASP A 32 -16.29 14.03 -19.76
C ASP A 32 -17.38 15.10 -20.01
N TYR A 33 -18.49 15.03 -19.27
CA TYR A 33 -19.61 15.97 -19.36
C TYR A 33 -20.29 16.16 -17.99
N THR A 34 -21.11 17.19 -17.90
CA THR A 34 -21.97 17.48 -16.73
C THR A 34 -23.35 17.94 -17.20
N PHE A 35 -24.38 17.69 -16.39
CA PHE A 35 -25.74 18.18 -16.68
C PHE A 35 -25.84 19.68 -16.35
N MET A 36 -26.59 20.44 -17.15
CA MET A 36 -26.80 21.88 -16.90
C MET A 36 -27.52 22.14 -15.56
N ASP A 37 -28.34 21.18 -15.12
CA ASP A 37 -29.04 21.23 -13.83
C ASP A 37 -28.10 21.00 -12.62
N GLY A 38 -26.81 20.73 -12.86
CA GLY A 38 -25.84 20.42 -11.80
C GLY A 38 -25.96 19.00 -11.23
N ARG A 39 -26.77 18.14 -11.85
CA ARG A 39 -26.85 16.72 -11.47
C ARG A 39 -25.49 16.03 -11.68
N VAL A 40 -25.18 15.09 -10.79
CA VAL A 40 -23.93 14.33 -10.86
C VAL A 40 -23.91 13.42 -12.08
N THR A 41 -22.77 13.40 -12.78
CA THR A 41 -22.56 12.50 -13.91
C THR A 41 -22.39 11.07 -13.41
N PRO A 42 -23.18 10.10 -13.91
CA PRO A 42 -23.02 8.71 -13.51
C PRO A 42 -21.66 8.18 -13.96
N PHE A 43 -21.08 7.26 -13.19
CA PHE A 43 -19.77 6.68 -13.51
C PHE A 43 -19.82 5.86 -14.81
N GLY A 44 -18.83 6.07 -15.67
CA GLY A 44 -18.59 5.18 -16.81
C GLY A 44 -18.16 3.78 -16.34
N ALA A 45 -18.46 2.75 -17.12
CA ALA A 45 -18.17 1.35 -16.77
C ALA A 45 -16.68 1.12 -16.42
N ASN A 46 -15.77 1.70 -17.21
CA ASN A 46 -14.32 1.58 -16.97
C ASN A 46 -13.84 2.39 -15.76
N GLN A 47 -14.46 3.54 -15.48
CA GLN A 47 -14.16 4.35 -14.30
C GLN A 47 -14.58 3.58 -13.04
N LYS A 48 -15.78 3.00 -13.03
CA LYS A 48 -16.26 2.11 -11.96
C LYS A 48 -15.33 0.91 -11.77
N LYS A 49 -14.92 0.24 -12.85
CA LYS A 49 -13.97 -0.88 -12.79
C LYS A 49 -12.64 -0.47 -12.14
N ARG A 50 -12.07 0.67 -12.52
CA ARG A 50 -10.83 1.20 -11.91
C ARG A 50 -11.02 1.48 -10.42
N ILE A 51 -12.12 2.11 -10.02
CA ILE A 51 -12.42 2.41 -8.61
C ILE A 51 -12.51 1.12 -7.78
N LEU A 52 -13.23 0.11 -8.28
CA LEU A 52 -13.34 -1.19 -7.59
C LEU A 52 -11.99 -1.88 -7.47
N GLN A 53 -11.18 -1.89 -8.54
CA GLN A 53 -9.83 -2.46 -8.48
C GLN A 53 -8.95 -1.75 -7.45
N GLN A 54 -8.96 -0.42 -7.40
CA GLN A 54 -8.22 0.34 -6.40
C GLN A 54 -8.70 0.04 -4.98
N ARG A 55 -10.02 -0.16 -4.80
CA ARG A 55 -10.58 -0.56 -3.50
C ARG A 55 -10.07 -1.93 -3.04
N GLU A 56 -10.04 -2.91 -3.93
CA GLU A 56 -9.55 -4.25 -3.58
C GLU A 56 -8.04 -4.23 -3.26
N ILE A 57 -7.25 -3.48 -4.01
CA ILE A 57 -5.82 -3.28 -3.70
C ILE A 57 -5.65 -2.62 -2.33
N ALA A 58 -6.40 -1.55 -2.05
CA ALA A 58 -6.34 -0.88 -0.75
C ALA A 58 -6.73 -1.81 0.40
N LYS A 59 -7.76 -2.63 0.21
CA LYS A 59 -8.17 -3.64 1.18
C LYS A 59 -7.04 -4.65 1.45
N GLN A 60 -6.39 -5.16 0.40
CA GLN A 60 -5.26 -6.08 0.52
C GLN A 60 -4.09 -5.44 1.29
N ILE A 61 -3.72 -4.21 0.96
CA ILE A 61 -2.65 -3.49 1.66
C ILE A 61 -2.94 -3.40 3.15
N VAL A 62 -4.14 -2.97 3.53
CA VAL A 62 -4.54 -2.84 4.94
C VAL A 62 -4.50 -4.18 5.66
N THR A 63 -4.99 -5.25 5.04
CA THR A 63 -4.96 -6.58 5.64
C THR A 63 -3.53 -7.05 5.87
N LEU A 64 -2.67 -6.97 4.85
CA LEU A 64 -1.29 -7.43 4.95
C LEU A 64 -0.48 -6.63 5.97
N SER A 65 -0.68 -5.31 6.05
CA SER A 65 -0.04 -4.48 7.08
C SER A 65 -0.44 -4.92 8.48
N LYS A 66 -1.74 -5.16 8.72
CA LYS A 66 -2.22 -5.64 10.03
C LYS A 66 -1.65 -7.01 10.40
N GLU A 67 -1.54 -7.92 9.44
CA GLU A 67 -0.96 -9.24 9.66
C GLU A 67 0.52 -9.15 10.05
N MET A 68 1.27 -8.28 9.37
CA MET A 68 2.68 -8.03 9.68
C MET A 68 2.85 -7.42 11.08
N ASP A 69 2.06 -6.40 11.42
CA ASP A 69 2.09 -5.77 12.73
C ASP A 69 1.78 -6.78 13.84
N PHE A 70 0.75 -7.61 13.64
CA PHE A 70 0.42 -8.70 14.56
C PHE A 70 1.56 -9.70 14.74
N ALA A 71 2.24 -10.08 13.65
CA ALA A 71 3.35 -11.03 13.71
C ALA A 71 4.53 -10.47 14.54
N ILE A 72 4.86 -9.19 14.36
CA ILE A 72 5.90 -8.50 15.13
C ILE A 72 5.52 -8.45 16.61
N GLU A 73 4.31 -7.98 16.94
CA GLU A 73 3.84 -7.92 18.32
C GLU A 73 3.87 -9.29 19.00
N ARG A 74 3.38 -10.32 18.30
CA ARG A 74 3.36 -11.69 18.81
C ARG A 74 4.76 -12.21 19.09
N ASN A 75 5.71 -12.00 18.18
CA ASN A 75 7.09 -12.42 18.35
C ASN A 75 7.74 -11.73 19.56
N ASN A 76 7.51 -10.42 19.71
CA ASN A 76 8.02 -9.66 20.84
C ASN A 76 7.46 -10.17 22.18
N ARG A 77 6.16 -10.51 22.23
CA ARG A 77 5.55 -11.13 23.43
C ARG A 77 6.18 -12.47 23.77
N ILE A 78 6.35 -13.35 22.79
CA ILE A 78 6.97 -14.67 22.99
C ILE A 78 8.40 -14.54 23.53
N ASN A 79 9.18 -13.59 22.98
CA ASN A 79 10.55 -13.36 23.44
C ASN A 79 10.59 -12.82 24.87
N ALA A 80 9.73 -11.85 25.20
CA ALA A 80 9.60 -11.32 26.56
C ALA A 80 9.20 -12.40 27.57
N ASP A 81 8.24 -13.26 27.23
CA ASP A 81 7.82 -14.38 28.07
C ASP A 81 8.97 -15.39 28.28
N ALA A 82 9.71 -15.70 27.22
CA ALA A 82 10.88 -16.59 27.30
C ALA A 82 11.99 -16.00 28.17
N GLU A 83 12.23 -14.69 28.11
CA GLU A 83 13.17 -14.00 28.98
C GLU A 83 12.69 -14.01 30.45
N HIS A 84 11.42 -13.71 30.71
CA HIS A 84 10.84 -13.77 32.05
C HIS A 84 10.97 -15.17 32.69
N VAL A 85 10.70 -16.23 31.91
CA VAL A 85 10.86 -17.61 32.37
C VAL A 85 12.33 -17.91 32.70
N ARG A 86 13.27 -17.50 31.83
CA ARG A 86 14.71 -17.67 32.08
C ARG A 86 15.17 -16.94 33.33
N GLN A 87 14.76 -15.69 33.52
CA GLN A 87 15.10 -14.90 34.70
C GLN A 87 14.56 -15.53 35.99
N LYS A 88 13.30 -15.99 35.98
CA LYS A 88 12.70 -16.68 37.12
C LYS A 88 13.49 -17.95 37.48
N LEU A 89 13.84 -18.77 36.49
CA LEU A 89 14.62 -19.98 36.70
C LEU A 89 16.02 -19.69 37.26
N LEU A 90 16.69 -18.64 36.75
CA LEU A 90 18.00 -18.21 37.26
C LEU A 90 17.90 -17.77 38.73
N GLY A 91 16.89 -16.96 39.07
CA GLY A 91 16.65 -16.52 40.45
C GLY A 91 16.36 -17.67 41.42
N GLU A 92 15.63 -18.70 40.97
CA GLU A 92 15.38 -19.90 41.77
C GLU A 92 16.65 -20.73 42.02
N LYS A 93 17.57 -20.79 41.05
CA LYS A 93 18.83 -21.55 41.15
C LYS A 93 19.90 -20.86 41.98
N LEU A 94 19.91 -19.52 42.03
CA LEU A 94 20.94 -18.69 42.69
C LEU A 94 20.64 -18.39 44.17
N LYS A 95 20.10 -19.36 44.94
CA LYS A 95 19.94 -19.16 46.39
C LYS A 95 21.32 -19.13 47.08
N PRO A 96 21.66 -18.06 47.80
CA PRO A 96 22.96 -17.95 48.46
C PRO A 96 23.06 -18.99 49.61
N LYS A 97 24.26 -19.55 49.77
CA LYS A 97 24.63 -20.42 50.90
C LYS A 97 24.93 -19.60 52.14
#